data_AF-A0A3B9GGY2-F1
#
_entry.id   AF-A0A3B9GGY2-F1
#
_cell.length_a   1.000
_cell.length_b   1.000
_cell.length_c   1.000
_cell.angle_alpha   90.00
_cell.angle_beta   90.00
_cell.angle_gamma   90.00
#
_symmetry.space_group_name_H-M   'P 1'
#
loop_
_entity.id
_entity.type
_entity.pdbx_description
1 polymer ?
#
loop_
_entity_poly.entity_id
_entity_poly.type
_entity_poly.pdbx_seq_one_letter_code
_entity_poly.pdbx_strand_id
1 'polypeptide(L)'
;MRARVCSVARTILIVGWCIVEKSSLRRADLVFSVFLIFGSFFYFLESLKLFVNPFRRTWEAVPAEAVKDTLTFWYKSPALLPFLVSILLLLCALVLMHIARKEGAKLDFIKKEKIAAFLRNAEFRAFIITALLLCVYAFALIPLCRSYLNVFRGFRGFPFFVATFLYLFAMMMAFGDKQKRHLLKSLLVSLLASGFVTYAFGTLAKIPLP
;
A
#
# COMPACT_ATOMS: atom_id res chain seq x y z
N MET A 1 -0.57 -28.94 48.31
CA MET A 1 -0.70 -29.41 46.90
C MET A 1 -1.58 -28.53 45.99
N ARG A 2 -2.47 -27.64 46.47
CA ARG A 2 -3.34 -26.80 45.61
C ARG A 2 -2.64 -25.67 44.82
N ALA A 3 -1.48 -25.18 45.26
CA ALA A 3 -0.81 -24.04 44.60
C ALA A 3 -0.10 -24.38 43.27
N ARG A 4 0.31 -25.64 43.06
CA ARG A 4 0.97 -26.06 41.79
C ARG A 4 0.00 -26.19 40.62
N VAL A 5 -1.27 -26.54 40.87
CA VAL A 5 -2.28 -26.73 39.83
C VAL A 5 -2.69 -25.40 39.18
N CYS A 6 -2.70 -24.31 39.95
CA CYS A 6 -3.09 -22.98 39.45
C CYS A 6 -2.02 -22.33 38.56
N SER A 7 -0.74 -22.66 38.76
CA SER A 7 0.38 -22.18 37.92
C SER A 7 0.41 -22.90 36.57
N VAL A 8 0.25 -24.22 36.56
CA VAL A 8 0.20 -25.03 35.33
C VAL A 8 -1.00 -24.66 34.47
N ALA A 9 -2.18 -24.45 35.06
CA ALA A 9 -3.36 -24.01 34.32
C ALA A 9 -3.18 -22.62 33.67
N ARG A 10 -2.49 -21.70 34.35
CA ARG A 10 -2.23 -20.35 33.82
C ARG A 10 -1.19 -20.38 32.69
N THR A 11 -0.15 -21.21 32.79
CA THR A 11 0.83 -21.41 31.70
C THR A 11 0.21 -22.10 30.48
N ILE A 12 -0.66 -23.10 30.69
CA ILE A 12 -1.38 -23.75 29.58
C ILE A 12 -2.36 -22.78 28.91
N LEU A 13 -3.01 -21.89 29.66
CA LEU A 13 -3.89 -20.85 29.10
C LEU A 13 -3.11 -19.82 28.30
N ILE A 14 -1.95 -19.35 28.78
CA ILE A 14 -1.11 -18.37 28.07
C ILE A 14 -0.50 -18.99 26.81
N VAL A 15 0.04 -20.22 26.91
CA VAL A 15 0.59 -20.95 25.76
C VAL A 15 -0.52 -21.28 24.76
N GLY A 16 -1.69 -21.70 25.23
CA GLY A 16 -2.87 -21.96 24.41
C GLY A 16 -3.37 -20.72 23.68
N TRP A 17 -3.48 -19.57 24.37
CA TRP A 17 -3.82 -18.29 23.73
C TRP A 17 -2.79 -17.89 22.69
N CYS A 18 -1.50 -17.98 23.02
CA CYS A 18 -0.41 -17.61 22.11
C CYS A 18 -0.36 -18.51 20.86
N ILE A 19 -0.67 -19.81 20.99
CA ILE A 19 -0.75 -20.75 19.86
C ILE A 19 -1.97 -20.45 18.98
N VAL A 20 -3.12 -20.15 19.58
CA VAL A 20 -4.35 -19.80 18.85
C VAL A 20 -4.15 -18.51 18.04
N GLU A 21 -3.55 -17.49 18.65
CA GLU A 21 -3.25 -16.20 18.02
C GLU A 21 -2.21 -16.33 16.90
N LYS A 22 -1.16 -17.15 17.10
CA LYS A 22 -0.17 -17.45 16.07
C LYS A 22 -0.78 -18.17 14.86
N SER A 23 -1.75 -19.05 15.10
CA SER A 23 -2.44 -19.79 14.02
C SER A 23 -3.40 -18.90 13.20
N SER A 24 -4.07 -17.93 13.84
CA SER A 24 -4.94 -16.97 13.15
C SER A 24 -4.12 -15.95 12.37
N LEU A 25 -3.00 -15.49 12.93
CA LEU A 25 -2.06 -14.56 12.28
C LEU A 25 -1.47 -15.17 11.00
N ARG A 26 -0.97 -16.41 11.05
CA ARG A 26 -0.39 -17.09 9.88
C ARG A 26 -1.41 -17.37 8.77
N ARG A 27 -2.67 -17.60 9.13
CA ARG A 27 -3.76 -17.71 8.15
C ARG A 27 -4.05 -16.35 7.50
N ALA A 28 -3.94 -15.27 8.25
CA ALA A 28 -4.06 -13.92 7.70
C ALA A 28 -2.93 -13.61 6.71
N ASP A 29 -1.69 -13.97 7.04
CA ASP A 29 -0.55 -13.84 6.13
C ASP A 29 -0.74 -14.64 4.85
N LEU A 30 -1.32 -15.84 4.94
CA LEU A 30 -1.62 -16.66 3.77
C LEU A 30 -2.65 -15.98 2.86
N VAL A 31 -3.75 -15.45 3.41
CA VAL A 31 -4.76 -14.71 2.62
C VAL A 31 -4.15 -13.44 2.01
N PHE A 32 -3.41 -12.69 2.81
CA PHE A 32 -2.74 -11.47 2.38
C PHE A 32 -1.73 -11.74 1.26
N SER A 33 -0.97 -12.85 1.35
CA SER A 33 -0.05 -13.28 0.29
C SER A 33 -0.78 -13.57 -1.02
N VAL A 34 -1.95 -14.21 -0.97
CA VAL A 34 -2.77 -14.48 -2.16
C VAL A 34 -3.24 -13.18 -2.81
N PHE A 35 -3.78 -12.25 -2.02
CA PHE A 35 -4.17 -10.92 -2.52
C PHE A 35 -2.98 -10.14 -3.10
N LEU A 36 -1.83 -10.19 -2.45
CA LEU A 36 -0.60 -9.56 -2.93
C LEU A 36 -0.10 -10.19 -4.24
N ILE A 37 -0.18 -11.51 -4.41
CA ILE A 37 0.20 -12.18 -5.67
C ILE A 37 -0.68 -11.66 -6.82
N PHE A 38 -2.01 -11.67 -6.64
CA PHE A 38 -2.92 -11.19 -7.67
C PHE A 38 -2.74 -9.68 -7.95
N GLY A 39 -2.61 -8.87 -6.90
CA GLY A 39 -2.39 -7.44 -7.02
C GLY A 39 -1.07 -7.10 -7.72
N SER A 40 0.03 -7.70 -7.29
CA SER A 40 1.36 -7.49 -7.91
C SER A 40 1.39 -7.94 -9.36
N PHE A 41 0.78 -9.08 -9.69
CA PHE A 41 0.66 -9.54 -11.07
C PHE A 41 -0.19 -8.59 -11.93
N PHE A 42 -1.30 -8.07 -11.40
CA PHE A 42 -2.10 -7.06 -12.09
C PHE A 42 -1.29 -5.77 -12.35
N TYR A 43 -0.58 -5.26 -11.34
CA TYR A 43 0.28 -4.08 -11.49
C TYR A 43 1.44 -4.31 -12.46
N PHE A 44 1.99 -5.53 -12.48
CA PHE A 44 3.00 -5.93 -13.46
C PHE A 44 2.46 -5.81 -14.89
N LEU A 45 1.25 -6.34 -15.15
CA LEU A 45 0.59 -6.23 -16.46
C LEU A 45 0.27 -4.78 -16.83
N GLU A 46 -0.25 -3.97 -15.90
CA GLU A 46 -0.50 -2.54 -16.15
C GLU A 46 0.80 -1.78 -16.44
N SER A 47 1.89 -2.12 -15.76
CA SER A 47 3.20 -1.53 -16.00
C SER A 47 3.75 -1.94 -17.36
N LEU A 48 3.56 -3.19 -17.79
CA LEU A 48 3.90 -3.63 -19.16
C LEU A 48 3.11 -2.88 -20.22
N LYS A 49 1.79 -2.66 -20.01
CA LYS A 49 0.99 -1.83 -20.91
C LYS A 49 1.50 -0.40 -20.97
N LEU A 50 1.91 0.16 -19.83
CA LEU A 50 2.49 1.51 -19.75
C LEU A 50 3.87 1.58 -20.42
N PHE A 51 4.64 0.50 -20.43
CA PHE A 51 5.90 0.40 -21.18
C PHE A 51 5.68 0.47 -22.68
N VAL A 52 4.63 -0.17 -23.19
CA VAL A 52 4.31 -0.15 -24.63
C VAL A 52 3.59 1.14 -25.03
N ASN A 53 2.78 1.70 -24.13
CA ASN A 53 1.96 2.88 -24.37
C ASN A 53 1.95 3.82 -23.14
N PRO A 54 2.98 4.67 -22.99
CA PRO A 54 3.21 5.47 -21.78
C PRO A 54 2.14 6.52 -21.47
N PHE A 55 1.22 6.78 -22.40
CA PHE A 55 0.12 7.75 -22.23
C PHE A 55 -1.27 7.17 -22.50
N ARG A 56 -1.40 5.83 -22.58
CA ARG A 56 -2.66 5.14 -22.88
C ARG A 56 -3.37 5.74 -24.12
N ARG A 57 -2.61 6.08 -25.17
CA ARG A 57 -3.17 6.53 -26.46
C ARG A 57 -3.99 5.39 -27.10
N THR A 58 -4.90 5.70 -28.00
CA THR A 58 -5.58 4.68 -28.82
C THR A 58 -4.53 3.85 -29.56
N TRP A 59 -4.70 2.52 -29.59
CA TRP A 59 -3.70 1.59 -30.16
C TRP A 59 -3.38 1.86 -31.63
N GLU A 60 -4.33 2.42 -32.37
CA GLU A 60 -4.20 2.86 -33.77
C GLU A 60 -3.24 4.04 -33.94
N ALA A 61 -2.98 4.81 -32.88
CA ALA A 61 -2.12 5.99 -32.87
C ALA A 61 -0.75 5.73 -32.21
N VAL A 62 -0.36 4.47 -31.99
CA VAL A 62 0.95 4.10 -31.45
C VAL A 62 1.91 3.87 -32.63
N PRO A 63 2.80 4.81 -32.97
CA PRO A 63 3.78 4.59 -34.02
C PRO A 63 4.76 3.49 -33.60
N ALA A 64 5.05 2.56 -34.51
CA ALA A 64 5.98 1.45 -34.26
C ALA A 64 7.38 1.93 -33.80
N GLU A 65 7.78 3.12 -34.23
CA GLU A 65 9.03 3.77 -33.81
C GLU A 65 9.04 4.13 -32.32
N ALA A 66 7.91 4.54 -31.72
CA ALA A 66 7.85 4.85 -30.30
C ALA A 66 8.01 3.60 -29.42
N VAL A 67 7.55 2.43 -29.89
CA VAL A 67 7.76 1.16 -29.19
C VAL A 67 9.24 0.78 -29.22
N LYS A 68 9.89 0.96 -30.38
CA LYS A 68 11.33 0.72 -30.54
C LYS A 68 12.15 1.65 -29.65
N ASP A 69 11.83 2.93 -29.60
CA ASP A 69 12.51 3.90 -28.73
C ASP A 69 12.30 3.59 -27.25
N THR A 70 11.10 3.16 -26.86
CA THR A 70 10.81 2.82 -25.46
C THR A 70 11.54 1.55 -25.02
N LEU A 71 11.71 0.56 -25.90
CA LEU A 71 12.55 -0.62 -25.64
C LEU A 71 14.04 -0.27 -25.61
N THR A 72 14.48 0.63 -26.48
CA THR A 72 15.90 1.06 -26.56
C THR A 72 16.29 1.92 -25.35
N PHE A 73 15.39 2.77 -24.87
CA PHE A 73 15.56 3.65 -23.71
C PHE A 73 14.67 3.22 -22.53
N TRP A 74 14.56 1.92 -22.28
CA TRP A 74 13.71 1.33 -21.24
C TRP A 74 13.95 1.95 -19.85
N TYR A 75 15.18 2.38 -19.56
CA TYR A 75 15.56 3.01 -18.29
C TYR A 75 14.97 4.42 -18.07
N LYS A 76 14.51 5.09 -19.14
CA LYS A 76 13.83 6.40 -19.07
C LYS A 76 12.31 6.25 -18.99
N SER A 77 11.79 5.04 -19.08
CA SER A 77 10.35 4.80 -19.09
C SER A 77 9.73 5.14 -17.72
N PRO A 78 8.63 5.91 -17.68
CA PRO A 78 7.90 6.15 -16.44
C PRO A 78 7.30 4.86 -15.84
N ALA A 79 7.22 3.79 -16.63
CA ALA A 79 6.72 2.47 -16.22
C ALA A 79 7.75 1.62 -15.47
N LEU A 80 9.04 2.00 -15.50
CA LEU A 80 10.11 1.18 -14.95
C LEU A 80 9.99 0.97 -13.44
N LEU A 81 9.73 2.05 -12.70
CA LEU A 81 9.65 1.99 -11.25
C LEU A 81 8.42 1.19 -10.77
N PRO A 82 7.19 1.42 -11.29
CA PRO A 82 6.05 0.54 -11.03
C PRO A 82 6.32 -0.93 -11.38
N PHE A 83 6.99 -1.19 -12.50
CA PHE A 83 7.35 -2.54 -12.92
C PHE A 83 8.29 -3.23 -11.92
N LEU A 84 9.37 -2.57 -11.50
CA LEU A 84 10.33 -3.12 -10.55
C LEU A 84 9.69 -3.36 -9.17
N VAL A 85 8.88 -2.41 -8.69
CA VAL A 85 8.13 -2.55 -7.44
C VAL A 85 7.17 -3.74 -7.51
N SER A 86 6.48 -3.94 -8.64
CA SER A 86 5.56 -5.08 -8.81
C SER A 86 6.28 -6.43 -8.73
N ILE A 87 7.48 -6.56 -9.28
CA ILE A 87 8.30 -7.78 -9.20
C ILE A 87 8.75 -8.03 -7.74
N LEU A 88 9.26 -7.00 -7.06
CA LEU A 88 9.67 -7.13 -5.66
C LEU A 88 8.49 -7.53 -4.76
N LEU A 89 7.31 -6.92 -4.97
CA LEU A 89 6.10 -7.28 -4.25
C LEU A 89 5.67 -8.72 -4.53
N LEU A 90 5.76 -9.17 -5.78
CA LEU A 90 5.46 -10.56 -6.14
C LEU A 90 6.42 -11.53 -5.42
N LEU A 91 7.72 -11.24 -5.41
CA LEU A 91 8.71 -12.05 -4.68
C LEU A 91 8.42 -12.08 -3.17
N CYS A 92 8.14 -10.93 -2.55
CA CYS A 92 7.76 -10.86 -1.15
C CYS A 92 6.48 -11.68 -0.87
N ALA A 93 5.49 -11.61 -1.74
CA ALA A 93 4.24 -12.35 -1.59
C ALA A 93 4.46 -13.87 -1.71
N LEU A 94 5.31 -14.31 -2.63
CA LEU A 94 5.69 -15.72 -2.77
C LEU A 94 6.43 -16.23 -1.53
N VAL A 95 7.36 -15.44 -0.98
CA VAL A 95 8.07 -15.77 0.27
C VAL A 95 7.08 -15.86 1.44
N LEU A 96 6.18 -14.89 1.57
CA LEU A 96 5.14 -14.88 2.60
C LEU A 96 4.25 -16.12 2.51
N MET A 97 3.82 -16.48 1.29
CA MET A 97 3.02 -17.68 1.05
C MET A 97 3.79 -18.96 1.39
N HIS A 98 5.08 -19.03 1.03
CA HIS A 98 5.92 -20.18 1.32
C HIS A 98 6.08 -20.39 2.84
N ILE A 99 6.36 -19.31 3.58
CA ILE A 99 6.48 -19.36 5.06
C ILE A 99 5.14 -19.77 5.68
N ALA A 100 4.03 -19.14 5.28
CA ALA A 100 2.71 -19.46 5.83
C ALA A 100 2.31 -20.94 5.59
N ARG A 101 2.61 -21.48 4.40
CA ARG A 101 2.37 -22.90 4.09
C ARG A 101 3.28 -23.83 4.87
N LYS A 102 4.58 -23.53 4.98
CA LYS A 102 5.55 -24.30 5.77
C LYS A 102 5.13 -24.42 7.24
N GLU A 103 4.48 -23.38 7.75
CA GLU A 103 4.02 -23.30 9.14
C GLU A 103 2.61 -23.87 9.38
N GLY A 104 2.03 -24.56 8.39
CA GLY A 104 0.80 -25.33 8.54
C GLY A 104 -0.49 -24.54 8.30
N ALA A 105 -0.43 -23.34 7.73
CA ALA A 105 -1.64 -22.61 7.35
C ALA A 105 -2.33 -23.31 6.16
N LYS A 106 -3.56 -23.81 6.38
CA LYS A 106 -4.43 -24.39 5.35
C LYS A 106 -5.49 -23.38 4.93
N LEU A 107 -5.81 -23.31 3.64
CA LEU A 107 -6.89 -22.50 3.07
C LEU A 107 -8.27 -23.15 3.32
N ASP A 108 -8.63 -23.41 4.59
CA ASP A 108 -9.98 -23.88 4.94
C ASP A 108 -10.94 -22.68 5.14
N PHE A 109 -11.25 -21.99 4.04
CA PHE A 109 -12.11 -20.78 4.01
C PHE A 109 -13.52 -21.05 3.46
N ILE A 110 -14.23 -22.05 4.02
CA ILE A 110 -15.64 -22.33 3.63
C ILE A 110 -16.65 -22.00 4.75
N LYS A 111 -16.22 -21.67 5.97
CA LYS A 111 -17.16 -21.27 7.04
C LYS A 111 -17.26 -19.75 7.19
N LYS A 112 -18.44 -19.19 6.87
CA LYS A 112 -18.78 -17.74 6.97
C LYS A 112 -18.40 -17.10 8.31
N GLU A 113 -18.46 -17.86 9.40
CA GLU A 113 -18.11 -17.41 10.76
C GLU A 113 -16.64 -16.99 10.90
N LYS A 114 -15.71 -17.63 10.18
CA LYS A 114 -14.28 -17.30 10.23
C LYS A 114 -13.94 -16.03 9.44
N ILE A 115 -14.76 -15.69 8.44
CA ILE A 115 -14.62 -14.45 7.67
C ILE A 115 -15.00 -13.25 8.54
N ALA A 116 -16.07 -13.36 9.33
CA ALA A 116 -16.46 -12.30 10.26
C ALA A 116 -15.42 -12.05 11.36
N ALA A 117 -14.78 -13.11 11.86
CA ALA A 117 -13.66 -12.99 12.80
C ALA A 117 -12.43 -12.31 12.14
N PHE A 118 -12.15 -12.62 10.88
CA PHE A 118 -11.07 -12.01 10.10
C PHE A 118 -11.30 -10.50 9.87
N LEU A 119 -12.52 -10.08 9.55
CA LEU A 119 -12.89 -8.67 9.39
C LEU A 119 -12.73 -7.85 10.67
N ARG A 120 -12.77 -8.51 11.84
CA ARG A 120 -12.65 -7.85 13.15
C ARG A 120 -11.19 -7.66 13.62
N ASN A 121 -10.22 -8.23 12.90
CA ASN A 121 -8.80 -8.04 13.24
C ASN A 121 -8.38 -6.58 13.10
N ALA A 122 -7.66 -6.07 14.11
CA ALA A 122 -7.19 -4.69 14.14
C ALA A 122 -6.28 -4.37 12.93
N GLU A 123 -5.42 -5.32 12.55
CA GLU A 123 -4.52 -5.20 11.41
C GLU A 123 -5.27 -5.14 10.08
N PHE A 124 -6.27 -6.00 9.89
CA PHE A 124 -7.08 -5.99 8.67
C PHE A 124 -7.91 -4.71 8.56
N ARG A 125 -8.45 -4.21 9.68
CA ARG A 125 -9.13 -2.91 9.73
C ARG A 125 -8.17 -1.77 9.39
N ALA A 126 -6.94 -1.79 9.89
CA ALA A 126 -5.93 -0.80 9.56
C ALA A 126 -5.57 -0.83 8.07
N PHE A 127 -5.45 -2.02 7.48
CA PHE A 127 -5.27 -2.19 6.04
C PHE A 127 -6.42 -1.61 5.24
N ILE A 128 -7.68 -1.90 5.60
CA ILE A 128 -8.86 -1.34 4.92
C ILE A 128 -8.88 0.20 5.02
N ILE A 129 -8.65 0.76 6.21
CA ILE A 129 -8.63 2.21 6.41
C ILE A 129 -7.54 2.86 5.56
N THR A 130 -6.35 2.25 5.53
CA THR A 130 -5.23 2.72 4.71
C THR A 130 -5.58 2.67 3.21
N ALA A 131 -6.15 1.56 2.74
CA ALA A 131 -6.58 1.40 1.35
C ALA A 131 -7.65 2.42 0.96
N LEU A 132 -8.65 2.65 1.82
CA LEU A 132 -9.69 3.66 1.61
C LEU A 132 -9.11 5.07 1.57
N LEU A 133 -8.24 5.43 2.52
CA LEU A 133 -7.57 6.74 2.53
C LEU A 133 -6.72 6.95 1.27
N LEU A 134 -6.05 5.89 0.79
CA LEU A 134 -5.29 5.94 -0.45
C LEU A 134 -6.19 6.12 -1.67
N CYS A 135 -7.35 5.45 -1.73
CA CYS A 135 -8.34 5.65 -2.77
C CYS A 135 -8.90 7.08 -2.76
N VAL A 136 -9.24 7.62 -1.59
CA VAL A 136 -9.70 9.00 -1.42
C VAL A 136 -8.60 9.97 -1.88
N TYR A 137 -7.35 9.72 -1.51
CA TYR A 137 -6.22 10.52 -1.95
C TYR A 137 -6.09 10.54 -3.47
N ALA A 138 -6.03 9.36 -4.10
CA ALA A 138 -5.80 9.22 -5.53
C ALA A 138 -6.96 9.74 -6.40
N PHE A 139 -8.21 9.42 -6.03
CA PHE A 139 -9.38 9.67 -6.88
C PHE A 139 -10.20 10.90 -6.50
N ALA A 140 -10.06 11.43 -5.28
CA ALA A 140 -10.78 12.63 -4.85
C ALA A 140 -9.83 13.77 -4.55
N LEU A 141 -8.84 13.56 -3.68
CA LEU A 141 -8.03 14.65 -3.14
C LEU A 141 -7.11 15.28 -4.19
N ILE A 142 -6.40 14.47 -4.98
CA ILE A 142 -5.59 14.96 -6.11
C ILE A 142 -6.44 15.77 -7.11
N PRO A 143 -7.54 15.24 -7.69
CA PRO A 143 -8.31 16.00 -8.67
C PRO A 143 -9.02 17.22 -8.08
N LEU A 144 -9.51 17.16 -6.83
CA LEU A 144 -10.10 18.31 -6.15
C LEU A 144 -9.06 19.41 -5.94
N CYS A 145 -7.89 19.08 -5.36
CA CYS A 145 -6.81 20.05 -5.20
C CYS A 145 -6.38 20.62 -6.55
N ARG A 146 -6.28 19.79 -7.60
CA ARG A 146 -5.96 20.26 -8.95
C ARG A 146 -7.02 21.21 -9.50
N SER A 147 -8.30 21.00 -9.22
CA SER A 147 -9.37 21.86 -9.73
C SER A 147 -9.40 23.22 -9.02
N TYR A 148 -9.25 23.25 -7.69
CA TYR A 148 -9.41 24.47 -6.89
C TYR A 148 -8.11 25.26 -6.68
N LEU A 149 -6.94 24.61 -6.72
CA LEU A 149 -5.65 25.24 -6.34
C LEU A 149 -4.74 25.55 -7.54
N ASN A 150 -5.21 25.38 -8.78
CA ASN A 150 -4.43 25.68 -10.00
C ASN A 150 -4.30 27.19 -10.31
N VAL A 151 -4.41 28.03 -9.29
CA VAL A 151 -4.47 29.50 -9.40
C VAL A 151 -3.07 30.09 -9.65
N PHE A 152 -2.01 29.47 -9.13
CA PHE A 152 -0.63 29.93 -9.30
C PHE A 152 0.06 29.29 -10.50
N ARG A 153 0.14 30.02 -11.62
CA ARG A 153 0.81 29.60 -12.88
C ARG A 153 2.27 29.16 -12.72
N GLY A 154 2.95 29.53 -11.64
CA GLY A 154 4.36 29.22 -11.38
C GLY A 154 4.63 27.93 -10.58
N PHE A 155 3.64 27.40 -9.83
CA PHE A 155 3.87 26.27 -8.91
C PHE A 155 2.95 25.09 -9.25
N ARG A 156 3.21 24.42 -10.39
CA ARG A 156 2.42 23.27 -10.86
C ARG A 156 2.36 22.10 -9.87
N GLY A 157 3.32 21.98 -8.95
CA GLY A 157 3.31 20.96 -7.89
C GLY A 157 2.49 21.32 -6.65
N PHE A 158 1.89 22.52 -6.57
CA PHE A 158 1.17 22.99 -5.38
C PHE A 158 -0.05 22.12 -5.05
N PRO A 159 -0.90 21.77 -6.03
CA PRO A 159 -2.05 20.91 -5.76
C PRO A 159 -1.64 19.54 -5.23
N PHE A 160 -0.61 18.95 -5.82
CA PHE A 160 -0.05 17.66 -5.41
C PHE A 160 0.56 17.72 -4.01
N PHE A 161 1.29 18.80 -3.68
CA PHE A 161 1.82 19.04 -2.34
C PHE A 161 0.71 19.07 -1.29
N VAL A 162 -0.34 19.86 -1.52
CA VAL A 162 -1.45 20.00 -0.57
C VAL A 162 -2.22 18.67 -0.41
N ALA A 163 -2.48 17.96 -1.50
CA ALA A 163 -3.11 16.64 -1.43
C ALA A 163 -2.24 15.66 -0.64
N THR A 164 -0.93 15.62 -0.89
CA THR A 164 0.01 14.73 -0.19
C THR A 164 0.08 15.08 1.30
N PHE A 165 0.12 16.37 1.64
CA PHE A 165 0.10 16.86 3.02
C PHE A 165 -1.16 16.41 3.75
N LEU A 166 -2.34 16.64 3.16
CA LEU A 166 -3.61 16.26 3.75
C LEU A 166 -3.74 14.75 3.93
N TYR A 167 -3.27 13.96 2.97
CA TYR A 167 -3.25 12.50 3.07
C TYR A 167 -2.33 12.02 4.21
N LEU A 168 -1.09 12.50 4.26
CA LEU A 168 -0.13 12.11 5.30
C LEU A 168 -0.62 12.53 6.70
N PHE A 169 -1.18 13.73 6.80
CA PHE A 169 -1.74 14.23 8.04
C PHE A 169 -2.94 13.38 8.48
N ALA A 170 -3.87 13.07 7.56
CA ALA A 170 -5.02 12.21 7.85
C ALA A 170 -4.60 10.79 8.28
N MET A 171 -3.56 10.23 7.65
CA MET A 171 -3.00 8.92 8.03
C MET A 171 -2.39 8.96 9.43
N MET A 172 -1.58 9.97 9.75
CA MET A 172 -1.03 10.13 11.09
C MET A 172 -2.10 10.41 12.14
N MET A 173 -3.21 11.03 11.77
CA MET A 173 -4.36 11.25 12.65
C MET A 173 -5.20 10.00 12.87
N ALA A 174 -5.33 9.14 11.86
CA ALA A 174 -6.11 7.90 11.93
C ALA A 174 -5.41 6.85 12.80
N PHE A 175 -4.07 6.80 12.77
CA PHE A 175 -3.28 5.78 13.45
C PHE A 175 -2.42 6.30 14.61
N GLY A 176 -2.29 7.61 14.78
CA GLY A 176 -1.45 8.22 15.80
C GLY A 176 -2.17 8.50 17.11
N ASP A 177 -1.37 8.84 18.13
CA ASP A 177 -1.88 9.19 19.45
C ASP A 177 -2.62 10.52 19.43
N LYS A 178 -3.73 10.60 20.17
CA LYS A 178 -4.61 11.80 20.23
C LYS A 178 -4.06 12.92 21.12
N GLN A 179 -2.79 12.87 21.50
CA GLN A 179 -2.18 13.91 22.32
C GLN A 179 -1.91 15.19 21.52
N LYS A 180 -2.13 16.37 22.13
CA LYS A 180 -1.92 17.66 21.47
C LYS A 180 -0.49 17.87 20.95
N ARG A 181 0.51 17.30 21.62
CA ARG A 181 1.91 17.33 21.16
C ARG A 181 2.16 16.45 19.92
N HIS A 182 1.40 15.37 19.79
CA HIS A 182 1.48 14.49 18.62
C HIS A 182 0.90 15.19 17.38
N LEU A 183 -0.19 15.96 17.52
CA LEU A 183 -0.75 16.78 16.43
C LEU A 183 0.27 17.71 15.78
N LEU A 184 1.01 18.48 16.59
CA LEU A 184 2.02 19.41 16.09
C LEU A 184 3.17 18.69 15.38
N LYS A 185 3.63 17.56 15.94
CA LYS A 185 4.65 16.73 15.31
C LYS A 185 4.16 16.15 13.98
N SER A 186 2.95 15.60 13.94
CA SER A 186 2.35 15.05 12.72
C SER A 186 2.18 16.11 11.64
N LEU A 187 1.81 17.34 12.02
CA LEU A 187 1.69 18.47 11.09
C LEU A 187 3.05 18.83 10.49
N LEU A 188 4.08 19.00 11.31
CA LEU A 188 5.44 19.31 10.84
C LEU A 188 6.01 18.20 9.95
N VAL A 189 5.89 16.94 10.38
CA VAL A 189 6.40 15.81 9.59
C VAL A 189 5.65 15.69 8.27
N SER A 190 4.33 15.83 8.27
CA SER A 190 3.54 15.78 7.03
C SER A 190 3.91 16.92 6.07
N LEU A 191 4.17 18.12 6.59
CA LEU A 191 4.59 19.28 5.78
C LEU A 191 5.97 19.05 5.13
N LEU A 192 6.95 18.59 5.92
CA LEU A 192 8.30 18.32 5.42
C LEU A 192 8.31 17.14 4.45
N ALA A 193 7.60 16.06 4.77
CA ALA A 193 7.52 14.89 3.92
C ALA A 193 6.80 15.17 2.60
N SER A 194 5.66 15.87 2.62
CA SER A 194 4.97 16.28 1.38
C SER A 194 5.82 17.20 0.52
N GLY A 195 6.60 18.10 1.13
CA GLY A 195 7.55 18.96 0.42
C GLY A 195 8.65 18.15 -0.25
N PHE A 196 9.26 17.23 0.50
CA PHE A 196 10.30 16.34 -0.02
C PHE A 196 9.78 15.45 -1.15
N VAL A 197 8.59 14.86 -1.00
CA VAL A 197 7.95 14.01 -2.02
C VAL A 197 7.65 14.82 -3.29
N THR A 198 7.06 16.00 -3.14
CA THR A 198 6.75 16.89 -4.28
C THR A 198 8.02 17.30 -5.02
N TYR A 199 9.08 17.64 -4.28
CA TYR A 199 10.38 17.93 -4.87
C TYR A 199 10.97 16.70 -5.57
N ALA A 200 11.05 15.55 -4.91
CA ALA A 200 11.64 14.35 -5.49
C ALA A 200 10.92 13.90 -6.77
N PHE A 201 9.59 13.93 -6.80
CA PHE A 201 8.84 13.55 -8.01
C PHE A 201 8.85 14.64 -9.09
N GLY A 202 8.77 15.92 -8.71
CA GLY A 202 8.69 17.04 -9.64
C GLY A 202 10.04 17.42 -10.27
N THR A 203 11.12 17.45 -9.48
CA THR A 203 12.45 17.92 -9.95
C THR A 203 13.41 16.77 -10.24
N LEU A 204 13.48 15.73 -9.40
CA LEU A 204 14.41 14.62 -9.60
C LEU A 204 13.88 13.60 -10.61
N ALA A 205 12.63 13.17 -10.47
CA ALA A 205 12.03 12.18 -11.37
C ALA A 205 11.45 12.79 -12.65
N LYS A 206 11.29 14.12 -12.72
CA LYS A 206 10.65 14.86 -13.83
C LYS A 206 9.32 14.25 -14.29
N ILE A 207 8.61 13.57 -13.39
CA ILE A 207 7.31 12.99 -13.69
C ILE A 207 6.32 14.14 -13.71
N PRO A 208 5.49 14.30 -14.76
CA PRO A 208 4.45 15.31 -14.75
C PRO A 208 3.50 15.01 -13.60
N LEU A 209 3.59 15.81 -12.54
CA LEU A 209 2.73 15.68 -11.38
C LEU A 209 1.28 16.00 -11.78
N PRO A 210 0.30 15.20 -11.30
CA PRO A 210 -1.10 15.43 -11.60
C PRO A 210 -1.63 16.71 -10.96
#